data_AF-A0A1W9N9R0-F1
#
_entry.id   AF-A0A1W9N9R0-F1
#
_cell.length_a   1.000
_cell.length_b   1.000
_cell.length_c   1.000
_cell.angle_alpha   90.00
_cell.angle_beta   90.00
_cell.angle_gamma   90.00
#
_symmetry.space_group_name_H-M   'P 1'
#
loop_
_entity.id
_entity.type
_entity.pdbx_description
1 polymer ?
#
loop_
_entity_poly.entity_id
_entity_poly.type
_entity_poly.pdbx_seq_one_letter_code
_entity_poly.pdbx_strand_id
1 'polypeptide(L)'
;MATVTRLKSLRAKLSGWFRELTSFLTEYYAAPYRGRLLQEKRDEEYLIQLCCFMELLGVENPLIYYTWELQAVMLEDFHNWHRAAGMDKSPFSHVNCC
;
A
#
# COMPACT_ATOMS: atom_id res chain seq x y z
N MET A 1 -27.37 -46.95 8.50
CA MET A 1 -26.04 -46.34 8.67
C MET A 1 -25.41 -45.82 7.37
N ALA A 2 -25.62 -46.43 6.19
CA ALA A 2 -24.99 -46.03 4.92
C ALA A 2 -25.47 -44.69 4.30
N THR A 3 -26.70 -44.23 4.60
CA THR A 3 -27.27 -43.00 4.02
C THR A 3 -26.71 -41.72 4.63
N VAL A 4 -26.41 -41.74 5.93
CA VAL A 4 -25.87 -40.60 6.68
C VAL A 4 -24.43 -40.28 6.24
N THR A 5 -23.63 -41.31 5.93
CA THR A 5 -22.26 -41.17 5.42
C THR A 5 -22.24 -40.52 4.03
N ARG A 6 -23.21 -40.86 3.17
CA ARG A 6 -23.34 -40.29 1.82
C ARG A 6 -23.66 -38.79 1.86
N LEU A 7 -24.58 -38.39 2.74
CA LEU A 7 -24.94 -36.98 2.96
C LEU A 7 -23.77 -36.14 3.49
N LYS A 8 -22.98 -36.66 4.43
CA LYS A 8 -21.77 -35.97 4.92
C LYS A 8 -20.71 -35.81 3.82
N SER A 9 -20.51 -36.84 2.99
CA SER A 9 -19.55 -36.79 1.88
C SER A 9 -19.96 -35.79 0.78
N LEU A 10 -21.26 -35.69 0.48
CA LEU A 10 -21.80 -34.71 -0.47
C LEU A 10 -21.64 -33.28 0.05
N ARG A 11 -21.90 -33.05 1.34
CA ARG A 11 -21.72 -31.74 1.97
C ARG A 11 -20.26 -31.29 1.97
N ALA A 12 -19.33 -32.19 2.24
CA ALA A 12 -17.89 -31.92 2.19
C ALA A 12 -17.42 -31.59 0.75
N LYS A 13 -17.95 -32.30 -0.24
CA LYS A 13 -17.65 -32.05 -1.66
C LYS A 13 -18.21 -30.70 -2.14
N LEU A 14 -19.43 -30.36 -1.72
CA LEU A 14 -20.04 -29.04 -1.95
C LEU A 14 -19.22 -27.91 -1.32
N SER A 15 -18.78 -28.04 -0.06
CA SER A 15 -17.98 -26.99 0.57
C SER A 15 -16.61 -26.80 -0.08
N GLY A 16 -15.99 -27.90 -0.56
CA GLY A 16 -14.74 -27.83 -1.31
C GLY A 16 -14.92 -27.08 -2.64
N TRP A 17 -15.97 -27.41 -3.38
CA TRP A 17 -16.32 -26.73 -4.63
C TRP A 17 -16.64 -25.24 -4.43
N PHE A 18 -17.39 -24.89 -3.38
CA PHE A 18 -17.64 -23.48 -3.04
C PHE A 18 -16.35 -22.73 -2.76
N ARG A 19 -15.42 -23.32 -2.00
CA ARG A 19 -14.14 -22.67 -1.66
C ARG A 19 -13.27 -22.43 -2.90
N GLU A 20 -13.24 -23.38 -3.83
CA GLU A 20 -12.53 -23.27 -5.10
C GLU A 20 -13.17 -22.19 -5.98
N LEU A 21 -14.50 -22.14 -6.05
CA LEU A 21 -15.25 -21.12 -6.79
C LEU A 21 -15.03 -19.71 -6.21
N THR A 22 -14.98 -19.57 -4.88
CA THR A 22 -14.63 -18.29 -4.23
C THR A 22 -13.21 -17.88 -4.60
N SER A 23 -12.24 -18.80 -4.59
CA SER A 23 -10.85 -18.51 -4.98
C SER A 23 -10.78 -17.99 -6.42
N PHE A 24 -11.45 -18.66 -7.36
CA PHE A 24 -11.51 -18.23 -8.76
C PHE A 24 -12.16 -16.84 -8.91
N LEU A 25 -13.27 -16.59 -8.21
CA LEU A 25 -13.92 -15.27 -8.24
C LEU A 25 -13.00 -14.18 -7.66
N THR A 26 -12.34 -14.47 -6.54
CA THR A 26 -11.42 -13.51 -5.91
C THR A 26 -10.27 -13.15 -6.84
N GLU A 27 -9.72 -14.15 -7.54
CA GLU A 27 -8.66 -13.94 -8.52
C GLU A 27 -9.16 -13.19 -9.77
N TYR A 28 -10.36 -13.51 -10.26
CA TYR A 28 -10.99 -12.80 -11.38
C TYR A 28 -11.23 -11.32 -11.06
N TYR A 29 -11.70 -11.00 -9.86
CA TYR A 29 -11.89 -9.62 -9.41
C TYR A 29 -10.57 -8.90 -9.13
N ALA A 30 -9.56 -9.58 -8.58
CA ALA A 30 -8.28 -8.96 -8.24
C ALA A 30 -7.35 -8.75 -9.46
N ALA A 31 -7.44 -9.61 -10.47
CA ALA A 31 -6.59 -9.58 -11.66
C ALA A 31 -6.47 -8.20 -12.34
N PRO A 32 -7.56 -7.46 -12.62
CA PRO A 32 -7.46 -6.15 -13.29
C PRO A 32 -6.80 -5.07 -12.42
N TYR A 33 -6.89 -5.15 -11.09
CA TYR A 33 -6.36 -4.12 -10.19
C TYR A 33 -4.86 -4.23 -9.97
N ARG A 34 -4.26 -5.42 -10.10
CA ARG A 34 -2.80 -5.62 -9.90
C ARG A 34 -1.98 -4.73 -10.83
N GLY A 35 -2.39 -4.59 -12.09
CA GLY A 35 -1.70 -3.72 -13.05
C GLY A 35 -1.76 -2.24 -12.67
N ARG A 36 -2.92 -1.77 -12.18
CA ARG A 36 -3.09 -0.38 -11.74
C ARG A 36 -2.29 -0.07 -10.49
N LEU A 37 -2.26 -0.98 -9.51
CA LEU A 37 -1.45 -0.82 -8.30
C LEU A 37 0.05 -0.72 -8.62
N LEU A 38 0.54 -1.53 -9.56
CA LEU A 38 1.93 -1.44 -10.02
C LEU A 38 2.19 -0.13 -10.78
N GLN A 39 1.21 0.35 -11.53
CA GLN A 39 1.32 1.65 -12.21
C GLN A 39 1.39 2.79 -11.20
N GLU A 40 0.48 2.84 -10.23
CA GLU A 40 0.47 3.84 -9.16
C GLU A 40 1.79 3.84 -8.38
N LYS A 41 2.33 2.65 -8.07
CA LYS A 41 3.65 2.53 -7.42
C LYS A 41 4.79 3.08 -8.27
N ARG A 42 4.82 2.79 -9.57
CA ARG A 42 5.82 3.35 -10.48
C ARG A 42 5.68 4.86 -10.62
N ASP A 43 4.46 5.38 -10.69
CA ASP A 43 4.20 6.80 -10.82
C ASP A 43 4.70 7.56 -9.57
N GLU A 44 4.50 6.99 -8.38
CA GLU A 44 5.05 7.48 -7.12
C GLU A 44 6.60 7.52 -7.16
N GLU A 45 7.24 6.42 -7.59
CA GLU A 45 8.70 6.33 -7.71
C GLU A 45 9.28 7.34 -8.73
N TYR A 46 8.65 7.47 -9.89
CA TYR A 46 9.08 8.43 -10.91
C TYR A 46 8.92 9.87 -10.46
N LEU A 47 7.88 10.19 -9.68
CA LEU A 47 7.71 11.53 -9.12
C LEU A 47 8.85 11.87 -8.18
N ILE A 48 9.25 10.96 -7.30
CA ILE A 48 10.41 11.14 -6.41
C ILE A 48 11.69 11.34 -7.23
N GLN A 49 11.92 10.48 -8.22
CA GLN A 49 13.10 10.56 -9.07
C GLN A 49 13.16 11.88 -9.85
N LEU A 50 12.03 12.35 -10.37
CA LEU A 50 11.93 13.64 -11.05
C LEU A 50 12.32 14.79 -10.11
N CYS A 51 11.84 14.79 -8.86
CA CYS A 51 12.23 15.78 -7.86
C CYS A 51 13.73 15.82 -7.63
N CYS A 52 14.37 14.66 -7.48
CA CYS A 52 15.82 14.57 -7.33
C CYS A 52 16.55 15.12 -8.56
N PHE A 53 16.06 14.84 -9.77
CA PHE A 53 16.66 15.40 -10.99
C PHE A 53 16.49 16.92 -11.09
N MET A 54 15.36 17.48 -10.68
CA MET A 54 15.16 18.93 -10.62
C MET A 54 16.19 19.58 -9.71
N GLU A 55 16.41 19.01 -8.51
CA GLU A 55 17.42 19.48 -7.57
C GLU A 55 18.83 19.42 -8.16
N LEU A 56 19.20 18.34 -8.84
CA LEU A 56 20.49 18.19 -9.50
C LEU A 56 20.72 19.21 -10.62
N LEU A 57 19.66 19.55 -11.36
CA LEU A 57 19.70 20.54 -12.44
C LEU A 57 19.59 21.99 -11.92
N GLY A 58 19.36 22.18 -10.61
CA GLY A 58 19.10 23.49 -10.01
C GLY A 58 17.75 24.10 -10.43
N VAL A 59 16.83 23.30 -10.96
CA VAL A 59 15.46 23.71 -11.25
C VAL A 59 14.66 23.61 -9.96
N GLU A 60 13.94 24.66 -9.61
CA GLU A 60 13.10 24.66 -8.41
C GLU A 60 12.00 23.59 -8.53
N ASN A 61 11.85 22.78 -7.49
CA ASN A 61 10.81 21.74 -7.44
C ASN A 61 9.43 22.40 -7.17
N PRO A 62 8.47 22.32 -8.11
CA PRO A 62 7.16 22.93 -7.94
C PRO A 62 6.37 22.34 -6.78
N LEU A 63 6.67 21.11 -6.35
CA LEU A 63 5.98 20.47 -5.24
C LEU A 63 6.15 21.25 -3.95
N ILE A 64 7.27 21.95 -3.75
CA ILE A 64 7.53 22.72 -2.52
C ILE A 64 6.37 23.67 -2.20
N TYR A 65 5.80 24.33 -3.22
CA TYR A 65 4.69 25.26 -3.06
C TYR A 65 3.36 24.55 -2.81
N TYR A 66 3.08 23.46 -3.54
CA TYR A 66 1.79 22.76 -3.44
C TYR A 66 1.71 21.83 -2.22
N THR A 67 2.83 21.28 -1.76
CA THR A 67 2.88 20.39 -0.59
C THR A 67 2.98 21.15 0.72
N TRP A 68 3.08 22.48 0.69
CA TRP A 68 3.07 23.28 1.91
C TRP A 68 1.75 23.12 2.69
N GLU A 69 0.62 23.00 1.98
CA GLU A 69 -0.69 22.77 2.60
C GLU A 69 -0.83 21.37 3.21
N LEU A 70 -0.02 20.42 2.72
CA LEU A 70 -0.01 19.02 3.16
C LEU A 70 0.90 18.78 4.38
N GLN A 71 1.58 19.82 4.89
CA GLN A 71 2.48 19.70 6.03
C GLN A 71 1.83 19.08 7.27
N ALA A 72 0.57 19.41 7.55
CA ALA A 72 -0.14 18.85 8.70
C ALA A 72 -0.29 17.32 8.60
N VAL A 73 -0.67 16.82 7.42
CA VAL A 73 -0.83 15.38 7.17
C VAL A 73 0.52 14.67 7.21
N MET A 74 1.56 15.25 6.61
CA MET A 74 2.91 14.67 6.64
C MET A 74 3.50 14.62 8.06
N LEU A 75 3.14 15.57 8.93
CA LEU A 75 3.59 15.59 10.33
C LEU A 75 3.00 14.43 11.15
N GLU A 76 1.79 13.94 10.83
CA GLU A 76 1.19 12.79 11.50
C GLU A 76 2.02 11.51 11.26
N ASP A 77 2.54 11.34 10.04
CA ASP A 77 3.36 10.18 9.66
C ASP A 77 4.86 10.36 9.95
N PHE A 78 5.28 11.54 10.38
CA PHE A 78 6.68 11.87 10.64
C PHE A 78 7.36 10.93 11.64
N HIS A 79 6.61 10.42 12.63
CA HIS A 79 7.14 9.48 13.61
C HIS A 79 7.61 8.17 12.96
N ASN A 80 6.85 7.67 11.99
CA ASN A 80 7.17 6.43 11.31
C ASN A 80 8.32 6.61 10.34
N TRP A 81 8.34 7.77 9.65
CA TRP A 81 9.42 8.10 8.72
C TRP A 81 10.78 8.25 9.40
N HIS A 82 10.90 9.05 10.47
CA HIS A 82 12.24 9.29 11.05
C HIS A 82 12.81 8.02 11.70
N ARG A 83 11.96 7.13 12.24
CA ARG A 83 12.37 5.81 12.72
C ARG A 83 12.88 4.94 11.59
N ALA A 84 12.21 4.93 10.44
CA ALA A 84 12.69 4.22 9.25
C ALA A 84 13.99 4.81 8.69
N ALA A 85 14.19 6.13 8.83
CA ALA A 85 15.41 6.83 8.45
C ALA A 85 16.60 6.57 9.40
N GLY A 86 16.38 5.90 10.53
CA GLY A 86 17.42 5.58 11.51
C GLY A 86 17.87 6.77 12.37
N MET A 87 17.00 7.77 12.56
CA MET A 87 17.30 8.93 13.41
C MET A 87 16.97 8.62 14.87
N ASP A 88 17.90 8.89 15.79
CA ASP A 88 17.70 8.65 17.24
C ASP A 88 16.67 9.59 17.88
N LYS A 89 16.54 10.82 17.36
CA LYS A 89 15.60 11.85 17.82
C LYS A 89 15.10 12.67 16.63
N SER A 90 13.92 13.29 16.79
CA SER A 90 13.44 14.26 15.82
C SER A 90 14.42 15.44 15.71
N PRO A 91 14.68 15.94 14.48
CA PRO A 91 15.48 17.15 14.25
C PRO A 91 14.76 18.43 14.68
N PHE A 92 13.45 18.33 15.00
CA PHE A 92 12.65 19.45 15.48
C PHE A 92 12.81 19.62 16.99
N SER A 93 13.41 20.72 17.40
CA SER A 93 13.57 21.11 18.81
C SER A 93 12.25 21.37 19.55
N HIS A 94 11.18 21.64 18.82
CA HIS A 94 9.88 22.07 19.37
C HIS A 94 8.81 20.98 19.29
N VAL A 95 9.10 19.86 18.61
CA VAL A 95 8.15 18.77 18.38
C VAL A 95 8.79 17.50 18.91
N ASN A 96 8.44 17.14 20.15
CA ASN A 96 8.89 15.90 20.79
C ASN A 96 8.20 14.73 20.11
N CYS A 97 8.85 14.20 19.09
CA CYS A 97 8.48 12.93 18.49
C CYS A 97 9.36 11.88 19.16
N CYS A 98 8.79 11.24 20.20
CA CYS A 98 9.39 10.48 21.32
C CYS A 98 9.44 11.25 22.64
#